data_AF-A0A8T3XIA1-F1
#
_entry.id   AF-A0A8T3XIA1-F1
#
_cell.length_a   1.000
_cell.length_b   1.000
_cell.length_c   1.000
_cell.angle_alpha   90.00
_cell.angle_beta   90.00
_cell.angle_gamma   90.00
#
_symmetry.space_group_name_H-M   'P 1'
#
loop_
_entity.id
_entity.type
_entity.pdbx_description
1 polymer ?
#
loop_
_entity_poly.entity_id
_entity_poly.type
_entity_poly.pdbx_seq_one_letter_code
_entity_poly.pdbx_strand_id
1 'polypeptide(L)'
;MIVLRFSKRKIRIAIFRFLLIIILLEVVLRVNAFGYIAWQRHQNKAGNTMGTYRILALGGSETADLRNGQGSWPEELGVILNKESKNVKFKVFNEGISPGISYDIVRNLNDNLDKYKPHVVITMMGVNEPDFYFKPKDNQKIILILKDFRIYNLIKFSIKSLKQEIIKKIEWYREKKYKAEERKLKMKVEKEPGNLNALAELGKFYGQYGKYAKSAQVAKKLLEVQPDDFKPQSNLGYGFFLAGMYEDAERVLKKIIELKPDDKYAYLYLAQLYIKTNRPREALVEYLRYLQVIKEYDEHVFIQSARLYMQLNNSFMAYTMLKGVIEQNSGKIEEIFWIGELYEKLEKTNETVELLRRTIEKNQTNYAAYAELAWHYLKNNRSQEAEGLLENIKEKNAKIMAYGTLATRYEKNRQFDEADKMINKAFKESESYYRPTPKENYRKLYKTLNERGIKLIAMQYPTLDVRDLKNYFRGDEDIIFVSNEENFKKALENASYNEYFLDNIRPTFGHPTLKANQLVTENVANVILKELKLE
;
A
#
# COMPACT_ATOMS: atom_id res chain seq x y z
N MET A 1 19.45 -8.94 46.01
CA MET A 1 19.15 -9.80 44.85
C MET A 1 18.17 -10.90 45.30
N ILE A 2 16.86 -10.63 45.31
CA ILE A 2 15.85 -11.60 45.76
C ILE A 2 15.57 -12.55 44.60
N VAL A 3 16.19 -13.73 44.63
CA VAL A 3 15.93 -14.81 43.67
C VAL A 3 14.61 -15.49 44.08
N LEU A 4 13.52 -15.13 43.42
CA LEU A 4 12.25 -15.84 43.56
C LEU A 4 12.40 -17.27 43.01
N ARG A 5 12.68 -18.25 43.89
CA ARG A 5 12.55 -19.68 43.59
C ARG A 5 11.08 -20.04 43.48
N PHE A 6 10.48 -19.82 42.31
CA PHE A 6 9.17 -20.37 42.02
C PHE A 6 9.28 -21.88 41.83
N SER A 7 8.49 -22.66 42.58
CA SER A 7 8.41 -24.11 42.34
C SER A 7 7.81 -24.35 40.95
N LYS A 8 8.29 -25.37 40.23
CA LYS A 8 7.78 -25.76 38.90
C LYS A 8 6.24 -25.90 38.89
N ARG A 9 5.64 -26.29 40.02
CA ARG A 9 4.19 -26.37 40.23
C ARG A 9 3.49 -25.00 40.18
N LYS A 10 4.03 -23.97 40.84
CA LYS A 10 3.46 -22.61 40.81
C LYS A 10 3.53 -22.00 39.40
N ILE A 11 4.61 -22.22 38.67
CA ILE A 11 4.76 -21.77 37.27
C ILE A 11 3.71 -22.45 36.38
N ARG A 12 3.52 -23.77 36.49
CA ARG A 12 2.51 -24.50 35.72
C ARG A 12 1.09 -24.00 36.00
N ILE A 13 0.75 -23.75 37.27
CA ILE A 13 -0.57 -23.20 37.64
C ILE A 13 -0.77 -21.79 37.06
N ALA A 14 0.27 -20.95 37.08
CA ALA A 14 0.20 -19.60 36.51
C ALA A 14 0.01 -19.65 34.97
N ILE A 15 0.75 -20.50 34.27
CA ILE A 15 0.58 -20.71 32.83
C ILE A 15 -0.83 -21.21 32.51
N PHE A 16 -1.34 -22.19 33.27
CA PHE A 16 -2.69 -22.72 33.08
C PHE A 16 -3.77 -21.65 33.27
N ARG A 17 -3.68 -20.83 34.33
CA ARG A 17 -4.61 -19.73 34.57
C ARG A 17 -4.57 -18.68 33.46
N PHE A 18 -3.37 -18.35 32.97
CA PHE A 18 -3.20 -17.41 31.87
C PHE A 18 -3.84 -17.93 30.57
N LEU A 19 -3.61 -19.21 30.23
CA LEU A 19 -4.24 -19.85 29.08
C LEU A 19 -5.77 -19.88 29.23
N LEU A 20 -6.30 -20.19 30.42
CA LEU A 20 -7.73 -20.20 30.68
C LEU A 20 -8.37 -18.82 30.46
N ILE A 21 -7.71 -17.74 30.92
CA ILE A 21 -8.18 -16.36 30.70
C ILE A 21 -8.20 -16.02 29.21
N ILE A 22 -7.16 -16.39 28.45
CA ILE A 22 -7.10 -16.19 27.00
C ILE A 22 -8.27 -16.89 26.30
N ILE A 23 -8.56 -18.13 26.68
CA ILE A 23 -9.67 -18.91 26.13
C ILE A 23 -11.01 -18.25 26.45
N LEU A 24 -11.23 -17.84 27.71
CA LEU A 24 -12.46 -17.17 28.12
C LEU A 24 -12.67 -15.84 27.38
N LEU A 25 -11.60 -15.05 27.21
CA LEU A 25 -11.67 -13.78 26.47
C LEU A 25 -11.98 -14.00 24.99
N GLU A 26 -11.38 -15.02 24.36
CA GLU A 26 -11.72 -15.41 22.99
C GLU A 26 -13.20 -15.81 22.87
N VAL A 27 -13.72 -16.59 23.82
CA VAL A 27 -15.13 -16.99 23.85
C VAL A 27 -16.03 -15.77 23.93
N VAL A 28 -15.76 -14.82 24.84
CA VAL A 28 -16.52 -13.57 24.96
C VAL A 28 -16.49 -12.77 23.65
N LEU A 29 -15.30 -12.60 23.05
CA LEU A 29 -15.16 -11.90 21.78
C LEU A 29 -15.96 -12.60 20.68
N ARG A 30 -15.97 -13.93 20.60
CA ARG A 30 -16.78 -14.72 19.66
C ARG A 30 -18.27 -14.54 19.89
N VAL A 31 -18.72 -14.62 21.15
CA VAL A 31 -20.10 -14.39 21.56
C VAL A 31 -20.57 -12.98 21.17
N ASN A 32 -19.73 -11.95 21.25
CA ASN A 32 -20.10 -10.60 20.82
C ASN A 32 -20.38 -10.48 19.31
N ALA A 33 -19.60 -11.12 18.43
CA ALA A 33 -20.00 -11.12 17.01
C ALA A 33 -21.18 -12.05 16.74
N PHE A 34 -21.37 -13.11 17.55
CA PHE A 34 -22.61 -13.86 17.50
C PHE A 34 -23.80 -12.97 17.87
N GLY A 35 -23.64 -12.08 18.86
CA GLY A 35 -24.61 -11.04 19.22
C GLY A 35 -24.90 -10.07 18.08
N TYR A 36 -23.88 -9.63 17.34
CA TYR A 36 -24.06 -8.80 16.15
C TYR A 36 -24.79 -9.55 15.03
N ILE A 37 -24.36 -10.78 14.69
CA ILE A 37 -25.07 -11.63 13.72
C ILE A 37 -26.51 -11.87 14.19
N ALA A 38 -26.74 -12.03 15.50
CA ALA A 38 -28.08 -12.15 16.06
C ALA A 38 -28.89 -10.84 15.93
N TRP A 39 -28.27 -9.67 16.06
CA TRP A 39 -28.90 -8.36 15.84
C TRP A 39 -29.26 -8.14 14.36
N GLN A 40 -28.32 -8.39 13.44
CA GLN A 40 -28.59 -8.36 11.99
C GLN A 40 -29.72 -9.33 11.62
N ARG A 41 -29.71 -10.54 12.20
CA ARG A 41 -30.80 -11.53 12.03
C ARG A 41 -32.11 -11.10 12.69
N HIS A 42 -32.07 -10.29 13.75
CA HIS A 42 -33.26 -9.72 14.37
C HIS A 42 -33.91 -8.67 13.46
N GLN A 43 -33.11 -7.79 12.85
CA GLN A 43 -33.57 -6.84 11.82
C GLN A 43 -34.20 -7.56 10.60
N ASN A 44 -33.62 -8.69 10.20
CA ASN A 44 -34.19 -9.56 9.16
C ASN A 44 -35.57 -10.13 9.57
N LYS A 45 -35.79 -10.45 10.86
CA LYS A 45 -37.07 -11.01 11.36
C LYS A 45 -38.19 -9.99 11.51
N ALA A 46 -37.89 -8.73 11.81
CA ALA A 46 -38.86 -7.68 12.15
C ALA A 46 -39.85 -7.27 11.04
N GLY A 47 -39.88 -7.97 9.90
CA GLY A 47 -40.77 -7.64 8.78
C GLY A 47 -41.16 -8.82 7.88
N ASN A 48 -41.09 -10.06 8.37
CA ASN A 48 -41.56 -11.22 7.60
C ASN A 48 -43.10 -11.20 7.55
N THR A 49 -43.64 -10.48 6.57
CA THR A 49 -45.08 -10.33 6.35
C THR A 49 -45.52 -11.20 5.19
N MET A 50 -46.63 -11.91 5.37
CA MET A 50 -47.24 -12.73 4.33
C MET A 50 -47.57 -11.82 3.12
N GLY A 51 -47.19 -12.22 1.90
CA GLY A 51 -47.44 -11.45 0.68
C GLY A 51 -46.31 -10.54 0.17
N THR A 52 -45.13 -10.51 0.80
CA THR A 52 -43.98 -9.72 0.28
C THR A 52 -43.10 -10.49 -0.70
N TYR A 53 -42.54 -9.79 -1.69
CA TYR A 53 -41.47 -10.28 -2.56
C TYR A 53 -40.12 -10.27 -1.82
N ARG A 54 -39.64 -11.46 -1.49
CA ARG A 54 -38.44 -11.71 -0.67
C ARG A 54 -37.16 -11.73 -1.50
N ILE A 55 -36.22 -10.86 -1.15
CA ILE A 55 -34.89 -10.72 -1.74
C ILE A 55 -33.86 -11.10 -0.67
N LEU A 56 -32.94 -12.01 -0.98
CA LEU A 56 -31.82 -12.34 -0.09
C LEU A 56 -30.52 -11.81 -0.68
N ALA A 57 -29.87 -10.87 0.02
CA ALA A 57 -28.57 -10.33 -0.34
C ALA A 57 -27.44 -11.10 0.37
N LEU A 58 -26.47 -11.56 -0.41
CA LEU A 58 -25.28 -12.30 0.03
C LEU A 58 -24.00 -11.59 -0.43
N GLY A 59 -22.95 -11.62 0.38
CA GLY A 59 -21.67 -11.00 0.00
C GLY A 59 -20.69 -10.87 1.15
N GLY A 60 -19.51 -10.33 0.84
CA GLY A 60 -18.45 -10.06 1.81
C GLY A 60 -18.62 -8.74 2.56
N SER A 61 -17.50 -8.05 2.80
CA SER A 61 -17.42 -6.78 3.54
C SER A 61 -18.24 -5.65 2.92
N GLU A 62 -18.42 -5.66 1.61
CA GLU A 62 -19.10 -4.63 0.83
C GLU A 62 -20.63 -4.81 0.89
N THR A 63 -21.11 -5.95 1.40
CA THR A 63 -22.54 -6.26 1.59
C THR A 63 -22.95 -6.20 3.06
N ALA A 64 -22.01 -6.46 3.97
CA ALA A 64 -22.22 -6.43 5.42
C ALA A 64 -22.20 -4.99 5.99
N ASP A 65 -23.08 -4.69 6.96
CA ASP A 65 -23.20 -3.36 7.59
C ASP A 65 -22.24 -3.19 8.79
N LEU A 66 -20.97 -2.86 8.55
CA LEU A 66 -19.93 -3.02 9.58
C LEU A 66 -19.13 -1.80 9.98
N ARG A 67 -19.39 -0.61 9.41
CA ARG A 67 -18.62 0.58 9.81
C ARG A 67 -19.53 1.80 9.99
N ASN A 68 -19.63 2.25 11.24
CA ASN A 68 -20.20 3.52 11.68
C ASN A 68 -21.73 3.70 11.54
N GLY A 69 -22.50 2.62 11.35
CA GLY A 69 -23.96 2.73 11.20
C GLY A 69 -24.38 3.53 9.96
N GLN A 70 -23.53 3.52 8.92
CA GLN A 70 -23.78 4.20 7.65
C GLN A 70 -24.62 3.37 6.69
N GLY A 71 -25.11 2.18 7.10
CA GLY A 71 -25.96 1.31 6.29
C GLY A 71 -25.18 0.57 5.20
N SER A 72 -25.81 -0.46 4.64
CA SER A 72 -25.31 -1.20 3.48
C SER A 72 -26.32 -1.20 2.34
N TRP A 73 -25.85 -1.43 1.11
CA TRP A 73 -26.71 -1.40 -0.08
C TRP A 73 -27.97 -2.28 0.02
N PRO A 74 -27.99 -3.47 0.69
CA PRO A 74 -29.23 -4.24 0.84
C PRO A 74 -30.31 -3.55 1.68
N GLU A 75 -29.92 -2.74 2.67
CA GLU A 75 -30.88 -2.03 3.53
C GLU A 75 -31.59 -0.92 2.75
N GLU A 76 -30.83 -0.11 2.02
CA GLU A 76 -31.37 0.94 1.16
C GLU A 76 -32.19 0.36 0.00
N LEU A 77 -31.81 -0.80 -0.52
CA LEU A 77 -32.51 -1.45 -1.63
C LEU A 77 -33.98 -1.69 -1.32
N GLY A 78 -34.28 -2.15 -0.10
CA GLY A 78 -35.66 -2.35 0.34
C GLY A 78 -36.47 -1.06 0.37
N VAL A 79 -35.84 0.06 0.73
CA VAL A 79 -36.48 1.37 0.78
C VAL A 79 -36.80 1.87 -0.63
N ILE A 80 -35.83 1.80 -1.55
CA ILE A 80 -36.01 2.27 -2.94
C ILE A 80 -37.07 1.42 -3.66
N LEU A 81 -36.97 0.09 -3.59
CA LEU A 81 -37.93 -0.79 -4.25
C LEU A 81 -39.37 -0.58 -3.77
N ASN A 82 -39.59 -0.40 -2.47
CA ASN A 82 -40.94 -0.15 -1.93
C ASN A 82 -41.46 1.27 -2.20
N LYS A 83 -40.57 2.22 -2.47
CA LYS A 83 -40.96 3.58 -2.87
C LYS A 83 -41.39 3.62 -4.34
N GLU A 84 -40.72 2.86 -5.19
CA GLU A 84 -40.92 2.89 -6.65
C GLU A 84 -42.00 1.90 -7.13
N SER A 85 -42.14 0.77 -6.45
CA SER A 85 -43.15 -0.24 -6.77
C SER A 85 -44.52 0.10 -6.19
N LYS A 86 -45.55 0.02 -7.03
CA LYS A 86 -46.95 0.28 -6.61
C LYS A 86 -47.68 -0.99 -6.19
N ASN A 87 -47.35 -2.12 -6.82
CA ASN A 87 -48.12 -3.37 -6.72
C ASN A 87 -47.42 -4.45 -5.89
N VAL A 88 -46.09 -4.36 -5.77
CA VAL A 88 -45.27 -5.38 -5.09
C VAL A 88 -44.59 -4.77 -3.88
N LYS A 89 -44.82 -5.36 -2.71
CA LYS A 89 -44.11 -5.01 -1.48
C LYS A 89 -42.86 -5.88 -1.33
N PHE A 90 -41.69 -5.27 -1.24
CA PHE A 90 -40.41 -5.95 -1.15
C PHE A 90 -39.93 -6.11 0.29
N LYS A 91 -39.27 -7.23 0.58
CA LYS A 91 -38.49 -7.41 1.80
C LYS A 91 -37.10 -7.90 1.43
N VAL A 92 -36.09 -7.09 1.76
CA VAL A 92 -34.67 -7.45 1.58
C VAL A 92 -34.13 -8.01 2.90
N PHE A 93 -33.49 -9.17 2.81
CA PHE A 93 -32.77 -9.81 3.90
C PHE A 93 -31.27 -9.68 3.63
N ASN A 94 -30.51 -9.14 4.59
CA ASN A 94 -29.06 -9.03 4.48
C ASN A 94 -28.38 -10.14 5.28
N GLU A 95 -27.67 -11.05 4.61
CA GLU A 95 -26.79 -12.06 5.22
C GLU A 95 -25.32 -11.88 4.74
N GLY A 96 -24.91 -10.64 4.46
CA GLY A 96 -23.52 -10.29 4.21
C GLY A 96 -22.63 -10.60 5.42
N ILE A 97 -21.43 -11.13 5.18
CA ILE A 97 -20.51 -11.62 6.22
C ILE A 97 -19.23 -10.76 6.25
N SER A 98 -18.90 -10.27 7.45
CA SER A 98 -17.74 -9.45 7.82
C SER A 98 -16.67 -10.03 8.76
N PRO A 99 -15.41 -10.27 8.37
CA PRO A 99 -14.91 -10.47 7.01
C PRO A 99 -15.51 -11.76 6.43
N GLY A 100 -15.89 -11.76 5.16
CA GLY A 100 -16.51 -12.90 4.50
C GLY A 100 -15.95 -13.11 3.09
N ILE A 101 -15.72 -14.38 2.75
CA ILE A 101 -15.30 -14.83 1.43
C ILE A 101 -16.37 -15.73 0.79
N SER A 102 -16.23 -16.01 -0.50
CA SER A 102 -17.16 -16.80 -1.31
C SER A 102 -17.48 -18.16 -0.70
N TYR A 103 -16.51 -18.78 -0.03
CA TYR A 103 -16.68 -20.05 0.66
C TYR A 103 -17.70 -19.98 1.80
N ASP A 104 -17.66 -18.95 2.63
CA ASP A 104 -18.58 -18.81 3.76
C ASP A 104 -20.03 -18.57 3.30
N ILE A 105 -20.18 -17.87 2.19
CA ILE A 105 -21.48 -17.60 1.56
C ILE A 105 -22.11 -18.90 1.08
N VAL A 106 -21.36 -19.72 0.32
CA VAL A 106 -21.86 -21.00 -0.19
C VAL A 106 -22.08 -22.02 0.93
N ARG A 107 -21.24 -22.01 1.97
CA ARG A 107 -21.36 -22.91 3.14
C ARG A 107 -22.70 -22.73 3.87
N ASN A 108 -23.14 -21.48 4.04
CA ASN A 108 -24.38 -21.16 4.77
C ASN A 108 -25.61 -21.01 3.84
N LEU A 109 -25.44 -21.29 2.54
CA LEU A 109 -26.46 -21.01 1.53
C LEU A 109 -27.78 -21.75 1.83
N ASN A 110 -27.75 -23.08 2.01
CA ASN A 110 -28.96 -23.87 2.22
C ASN A 110 -29.74 -23.40 3.46
N ASP A 111 -29.05 -23.17 4.58
CA ASP A 111 -29.66 -22.66 5.81
C ASP A 111 -30.36 -21.32 5.58
N ASN A 112 -29.72 -20.43 4.82
CA ASN A 112 -30.31 -19.12 4.48
C ASN A 112 -31.52 -19.27 3.54
N LEU A 113 -31.46 -20.15 2.55
CA LEU A 113 -32.57 -20.40 1.63
C LEU A 113 -33.78 -21.00 2.35
N ASP A 114 -33.56 -21.97 3.23
CA ASP A 114 -34.62 -22.62 4.01
C ASP A 114 -35.27 -21.63 4.99
N LYS A 115 -34.45 -20.77 5.59
CA LYS A 115 -34.88 -19.76 6.56
C LYS A 115 -35.68 -18.62 5.92
N TYR A 116 -35.22 -18.06 4.80
CA TYR A 116 -35.81 -16.86 4.21
C TYR A 116 -36.73 -17.13 3.03
N LYS A 117 -36.63 -18.32 2.43
CA LYS A 117 -37.41 -18.73 1.25
C LYS A 117 -37.45 -17.64 0.17
N PRO A 118 -36.31 -17.08 -0.27
CA PRO A 118 -36.30 -15.92 -1.17
C PRO A 118 -36.84 -16.26 -2.55
N HIS A 119 -37.41 -15.29 -3.27
CA HIS A 119 -37.74 -15.43 -4.69
C HIS A 119 -36.52 -15.12 -5.57
N VAL A 120 -35.64 -14.23 -5.08
CA VAL A 120 -34.40 -13.86 -5.76
C VAL A 120 -33.26 -13.76 -4.75
N VAL A 121 -32.07 -14.19 -5.18
CA VAL A 121 -30.82 -13.99 -4.45
C VAL A 121 -29.97 -13.01 -5.23
N ILE A 122 -29.45 -12.01 -4.52
CA ILE A 122 -28.51 -11.03 -5.06
C ILE A 122 -27.16 -11.28 -4.40
N THR A 123 -26.08 -11.35 -5.19
CA THR A 123 -24.76 -11.62 -4.64
C THR A 123 -23.67 -10.72 -5.19
N MET A 124 -22.77 -10.28 -4.30
CA MET A 124 -21.52 -9.58 -4.62
C MET A 124 -20.35 -10.27 -3.91
N MET A 125 -19.78 -11.29 -4.55
CA MET A 125 -18.66 -12.10 -4.00
C MET A 125 -17.32 -11.73 -4.65
N GLY A 126 -17.34 -10.93 -5.74
CA GLY A 126 -16.16 -10.57 -6.51
C GLY A 126 -15.49 -11.75 -7.25
N VAL A 127 -14.69 -11.43 -8.26
CA VAL A 127 -13.92 -12.43 -9.05
C VAL A 127 -12.47 -12.59 -8.57
N ASN A 128 -12.01 -11.65 -7.73
CA ASN A 128 -10.61 -11.53 -7.34
C ASN A 128 -10.41 -11.72 -5.83
N GLU A 129 -10.99 -12.76 -5.25
CA GLU A 129 -10.66 -13.12 -3.86
C GLU A 129 -9.19 -13.55 -3.80
N PRO A 130 -8.32 -12.84 -3.05
CA PRO A 130 -6.97 -13.31 -2.88
C PRO A 130 -7.03 -14.56 -1.99
N ASP A 131 -6.27 -15.59 -2.32
CA ASP A 131 -6.04 -16.76 -1.45
C ASP A 131 -5.21 -16.35 -0.20
N PHE A 132 -5.60 -15.30 0.52
CA PHE A 132 -5.08 -15.03 1.88
C PHE A 132 -5.57 -16.08 2.88
N TYR A 133 -5.65 -17.35 2.45
CA TYR A 133 -5.49 -18.53 3.27
C TYR A 133 -4.48 -19.45 2.57
N PHE A 134 -3.20 -19.12 2.77
CA PHE A 134 -2.05 -19.98 2.48
C PHE A 134 -2.35 -21.46 2.80
N LYS A 135 -1.94 -22.38 1.92
CA LYS A 135 -1.41 -23.67 2.41
C LYS A 135 -0.09 -23.36 3.12
N PRO A 136 -0.01 -23.44 4.47
CA PRO A 136 1.21 -23.06 5.15
C PRO A 136 2.27 -24.13 4.92
N LYS A 137 3.55 -23.73 4.75
CA LYS A 137 4.65 -24.64 5.10
C LYS A 137 4.44 -25.07 6.55
N ASP A 138 4.70 -26.34 6.89
CA ASP A 138 4.36 -26.93 8.19
C ASP A 138 4.77 -26.08 9.41
N ASN A 139 5.85 -25.32 9.29
CA ASN A 139 6.41 -24.49 10.35
C ASN A 139 5.64 -23.17 10.61
N GLN A 140 4.65 -22.80 9.78
CA GLN A 140 3.84 -21.59 9.94
C GLN A 140 2.39 -21.87 10.37
N LYS A 141 1.95 -23.14 10.43
CA LYS A 141 0.59 -23.54 10.82
C LYS A 141 0.16 -22.97 12.17
N ILE A 142 1.06 -23.00 13.16
CA ILE A 142 0.79 -22.54 14.52
C ILE A 142 0.55 -21.01 14.55
N ILE A 143 1.33 -20.24 13.79
CA ILE A 143 1.20 -18.77 13.74
C ILE A 143 -0.12 -18.36 13.08
N LEU A 144 -0.59 -19.12 12.09
CA LEU A 144 -1.86 -18.86 11.39
C LEU A 144 -3.06 -19.25 12.25
N ILE A 145 -3.03 -20.40 12.93
CA ILE A 145 -4.04 -20.77 13.93
C ILE A 145 -4.17 -19.66 14.98
N LEU A 146 -3.05 -19.10 15.44
CA LEU A 146 -3.05 -17.97 16.38
C LEU A 146 -3.65 -16.69 15.79
N LYS A 147 -3.48 -16.42 14.49
CA LYS A 147 -4.05 -15.25 13.80
C LYS A 147 -5.57 -15.30 13.67
N ASP A 148 -6.16 -16.49 13.66
CA ASP A 148 -7.62 -16.69 13.61
C ASP A 148 -8.31 -16.40 14.97
N PHE A 149 -7.54 -16.26 16.05
CA PHE A 149 -8.08 -15.84 17.34
C PHE A 149 -8.31 -14.32 17.35
N ARG A 150 -9.49 -13.88 17.79
CA ARG A 150 -9.81 -12.46 17.95
C ARG A 150 -8.91 -11.79 18.99
N ILE A 151 -8.49 -12.55 20.00
CA ILE A 151 -7.53 -12.06 20.99
C ILE A 151 -6.18 -11.70 20.37
N TYR A 152 -5.74 -12.37 19.30
CA TYR A 152 -4.50 -12.02 18.59
C TYR A 152 -4.60 -10.63 17.96
N ASN A 153 -5.75 -10.32 17.33
CA ASN A 153 -6.00 -8.99 16.77
C ASN A 153 -6.10 -7.92 17.85
N LEU A 154 -6.74 -8.24 18.99
CA LEU A 154 -6.80 -7.36 20.15
C LEU A 154 -5.39 -7.09 20.73
N ILE A 155 -4.57 -8.13 20.90
CA ILE A 155 -3.19 -8.01 21.37
C ILE A 155 -2.36 -7.17 20.38
N LYS A 156 -2.48 -7.42 19.07
CA LYS A 156 -1.81 -6.62 18.03
C LYS A 156 -2.20 -5.15 18.12
N PHE A 157 -3.49 -4.86 18.31
CA PHE A 157 -3.99 -3.51 18.52
C PHE A 157 -3.47 -2.88 19.82
N SER A 158 -3.48 -3.63 20.92
CA SER A 158 -2.94 -3.20 22.22
C SER A 158 -1.44 -2.93 22.17
N ILE A 159 -0.65 -3.75 21.46
CA ILE A 159 0.78 -3.51 21.22
C ILE A 159 0.97 -2.24 20.41
N LYS A 160 0.14 -2.00 19.38
CA LYS A 160 0.16 -0.75 18.61
C LYS A 160 -0.15 0.46 19.51
N SER A 161 -1.14 0.35 20.38
CA SER A 161 -1.52 1.40 21.34
C SER A 161 -0.41 1.66 22.38
N LEU A 162 0.16 0.60 22.96
CA LEU A 162 1.27 0.70 23.90
C LEU A 162 2.50 1.33 23.24
N LYS A 163 2.79 0.97 21.97
CA LYS A 163 3.84 1.60 21.18
C LYS A 163 3.60 3.11 21.04
N GLN A 164 2.35 3.54 20.81
CA GLN A 164 2.01 4.97 20.78
C GLN A 164 2.21 5.65 22.14
N GLU A 165 1.86 5.00 23.24
CA GLU A 165 2.04 5.56 24.59
C GLU A 165 3.53 5.64 24.99
N ILE A 166 4.32 4.63 24.62
CA ILE A 166 5.78 4.65 24.76
C ILE A 166 6.38 5.78 23.90
N ILE A 167 5.92 5.96 22.67
CA ILE A 167 6.33 7.08 21.81
C ILE A 167 6.02 8.42 22.51
N LYS A 168 4.81 8.61 23.04
CA LYS A 168 4.44 9.82 23.79
C LYS A 168 5.35 10.05 25.01
N LYS A 169 5.67 9.00 25.76
CA LYS A 169 6.58 9.11 26.92
C LYS A 169 8.01 9.44 26.50
N ILE A 170 8.50 8.84 25.41
CA ILE A 170 9.80 9.16 24.81
C ILE A 170 9.83 10.62 24.33
N GLU A 171 8.77 11.09 23.68
CA GLU A 171 8.60 12.47 23.24
C GLU A 171 8.62 13.44 24.43
N TRP A 172 7.92 13.13 25.52
CA TRP A 172 7.93 13.92 26.75
C TRP A 172 9.33 14.02 27.38
N TYR A 173 10.06 12.90 27.50
CA TYR A 173 11.45 12.92 27.99
C TYR A 173 12.38 13.68 27.04
N ARG A 174 12.20 13.53 25.73
CA ARG A 174 12.96 14.27 24.70
C ARG A 174 12.71 15.78 24.83
N GLU A 175 11.47 16.19 25.04
CA GLU A 175 11.11 17.60 25.22
C GLU A 175 11.69 18.18 26.52
N LYS A 176 11.62 17.44 27.64
CA LYS A 176 12.23 17.87 28.91
C LYS A 176 13.75 18.03 28.78
N LYS A 177 14.43 17.08 28.13
CA LYS A 177 15.87 17.14 27.87
C LYS A 177 16.22 18.30 26.93
N TYR A 178 15.42 18.50 25.87
CA TYR A 178 15.57 19.63 24.96
C TYR A 178 15.49 20.97 25.71
N LYS A 179 14.46 21.19 26.54
CA LYS A 179 14.29 22.44 27.29
C LYS A 179 15.45 22.71 28.27
N ALA A 180 15.96 21.67 28.93
CA ALA A 180 17.10 21.80 29.84
C ALA A 180 18.40 22.18 29.12
N GLU A 181 18.70 21.50 28.00
CA GLU A 181 19.91 21.79 27.21
C GLU A 181 19.79 23.16 26.50
N GLU A 182 18.61 23.49 25.97
CA GLU A 182 18.34 24.81 25.39
C GLU A 182 18.64 25.93 26.40
N ARG A 183 18.17 25.80 27.65
CA ARG A 183 18.42 26.79 28.70
C ARG A 183 19.91 26.93 29.01
N LYS A 184 20.63 25.82 29.11
CA LYS A 184 22.08 25.80 29.39
C LYS A 184 22.87 26.49 28.27
N LEU A 185 22.58 26.17 27.01
CA LEU A 185 23.26 26.77 25.86
C LEU A 185 22.91 28.25 25.68
N LYS A 186 21.65 28.64 25.93
CA LYS A 186 21.25 30.06 25.95
C LYS A 186 22.01 30.85 27.02
N MET A 187 22.10 30.33 28.24
CA MET A 187 22.87 30.98 29.30
C MET A 187 24.35 31.14 28.95
N LYS A 188 24.94 30.17 28.24
CA LYS A 188 26.33 30.25 27.76
C LYS A 188 26.50 31.40 26.75
N VAL A 189 25.56 31.54 25.82
CA VAL A 189 25.54 32.65 24.85
C VAL A 189 25.25 33.99 25.51
N GLU A 190 24.39 34.05 26.53
CA GLU A 190 24.11 35.29 27.29
C GLU A 190 25.32 35.79 28.08
N LYS A 191 26.11 34.88 28.67
CA LYS A 191 27.34 35.24 29.39
C LYS A 191 28.45 35.71 28.48
N GLU A 192 28.54 35.14 27.27
CA GLU A 192 29.60 35.45 26.31
C GLU A 192 28.99 35.68 24.92
N PRO A 193 28.32 36.84 24.67
CA PRO A 193 27.58 37.08 23.43
C PRO A 193 28.43 37.04 22.15
N GLY A 194 29.75 37.28 22.27
CA GLY A 194 30.71 37.20 21.18
C GLY A 194 31.45 35.86 21.05
N ASN A 195 31.16 34.87 21.91
CA ASN A 195 31.82 33.57 21.81
C ASN A 195 31.19 32.72 20.69
N LEU A 196 31.94 32.61 19.59
CA LEU A 196 31.54 31.88 18.38
C LEU A 196 31.31 30.38 18.63
N ASN A 197 32.06 29.77 19.55
CA ASN A 197 31.85 28.37 19.91
C ASN A 197 30.53 28.18 20.65
N ALA A 198 30.18 29.11 21.56
CA ALA A 198 28.90 29.06 22.28
C ALA A 198 27.69 29.24 21.34
N LEU A 199 27.79 30.21 20.42
CA LEU A 199 26.79 30.42 19.38
C LEU A 199 26.69 29.22 18.42
N ALA A 200 27.82 28.65 17.98
CA ALA A 200 27.84 27.47 17.12
C ALA A 200 27.22 26.23 17.80
N GLU A 201 27.49 26.01 19.09
CA GLU A 201 26.88 24.93 19.87
C GLU A 201 25.35 25.10 19.96
N LEU A 202 24.86 26.32 20.22
CA LEU A 202 23.43 26.61 20.28
C LEU A 202 22.75 26.45 18.90
N GLY A 203 23.40 26.93 17.83
CA GLY A 203 22.91 26.79 16.46
C GLY A 203 22.83 25.33 16.02
N LYS A 204 23.87 24.53 16.31
CA LYS A 204 23.92 23.08 16.08
C LYS A 204 22.84 22.35 16.87
N PHE A 205 22.67 22.69 18.14
CA PHE A 205 21.62 22.12 18.98
C PHE A 205 20.23 22.36 18.38
N TYR A 206 19.94 23.59 17.92
CA TYR A 206 18.68 23.86 17.24
C TYR A 206 18.52 23.09 15.93
N GLY A 207 19.59 22.93 15.14
CA GLY A 207 19.59 22.11 13.93
C GLY A 207 19.29 20.64 14.21
N GLN A 208 19.93 20.05 15.23
CA GLN A 208 19.73 18.65 15.63
C GLN A 208 18.31 18.33 16.08
N TYR A 209 17.59 19.31 16.63
CA TYR A 209 16.22 19.17 17.12
C TYR A 209 15.15 19.71 16.15
N GLY A 210 15.52 19.98 14.89
CA GLY A 210 14.56 20.42 13.87
C GLY A 210 14.07 21.86 14.03
N LYS A 211 14.70 22.68 14.87
CA LYS A 211 14.29 24.06 15.19
C LYS A 211 15.00 25.05 14.29
N TYR A 212 14.77 24.91 13.01
CA TYR A 212 15.59 25.56 11.99
C TYR A 212 15.54 27.09 12.02
N ALA A 213 14.36 27.70 12.26
CA ALA A 213 14.25 29.15 12.43
C ALA A 213 15.13 29.70 13.58
N LYS A 214 15.17 28.99 14.73
CA LYS A 214 16.06 29.36 15.84
C LYS A 214 17.53 29.13 15.50
N SER A 215 17.83 28.03 14.80
CA SER A 215 19.19 27.74 14.30
C SER A 215 19.70 28.88 13.40
N ALA A 216 18.86 29.34 12.47
CA ALA A 216 19.21 30.43 11.57
C ALA A 216 19.35 31.79 12.26
N GLN A 217 18.54 32.08 13.30
CA GLN A 217 18.74 33.29 14.12
C GLN A 217 20.10 33.28 14.83
N VAL A 218 20.48 32.14 15.40
CA VAL A 218 21.80 31.99 16.04
C VAL A 218 22.91 32.09 15.00
N ALA A 219 22.68 31.54 13.81
CA ALA A 219 23.62 31.60 12.71
C ALA A 219 23.80 33.02 12.15
N LYS A 220 22.76 33.85 12.13
CA LYS A 220 22.84 35.29 11.78
C LYS A 220 23.72 36.05 12.77
N LYS A 221 23.50 35.85 14.08
CA LYS A 221 24.35 36.44 15.13
C LYS A 221 25.81 36.03 14.97
N LEU A 222 26.05 34.77 14.59
CA LEU A 222 27.39 34.25 14.37
C LEU A 222 28.09 34.91 13.16
N LEU A 223 27.34 35.31 12.12
CA LEU A 223 27.88 36.09 11.00
C LEU A 223 28.13 37.57 11.35
N GLU A 224 27.34 38.14 12.25
CA GLU A 224 27.50 39.53 12.74
C GLU A 224 28.75 39.71 13.61
N VAL A 225 29.18 38.67 14.33
CA VAL A 225 30.34 38.69 15.23
C VAL A 225 31.69 38.64 14.47
N GLN A 226 31.69 38.66 13.12
CA GLN A 226 32.84 38.71 12.20
C GLN A 226 34.17 38.16 12.74
N PRO A 227 34.55 36.91 12.42
CA PRO A 227 35.80 36.37 12.92
C PRO A 227 36.85 36.19 11.81
N ASP A 228 38.03 36.77 12.03
CA ASP A 228 39.26 36.42 11.32
C ASP A 228 39.70 34.95 11.58
N ASP A 229 39.17 34.31 12.63
CA ASP A 229 39.48 32.93 13.06
C ASP A 229 38.22 32.04 13.17
N PHE A 230 37.22 32.21 12.29
CA PHE A 230 36.04 31.37 12.33
C PHE A 230 36.39 29.96 11.83
N LYS A 231 36.57 29.00 12.75
CA LYS A 231 36.59 27.58 12.40
C LYS A 231 35.24 27.21 11.76
N PRO A 232 35.17 27.02 10.44
CA PRO A 232 33.90 26.86 9.81
C PRO A 232 33.37 25.45 10.10
N GLN A 233 32.17 25.38 10.70
CA GLN A 233 31.43 24.13 10.81
C GLN A 233 30.34 24.16 9.74
N SER A 234 30.44 23.31 8.72
CA SER A 234 29.42 23.12 7.66
C SER A 234 27.99 22.92 8.18
N ASN A 235 27.84 22.52 9.44
CA ASN A 235 26.56 22.49 10.17
C ASN A 235 25.81 23.83 10.20
N LEU A 236 26.53 24.96 10.13
CA LEU A 236 25.95 26.30 10.10
C LEU A 236 25.19 26.56 8.79
N GLY A 237 25.86 26.30 7.67
CA GLY A 237 25.25 26.40 6.34
C GLY A 237 24.07 25.45 6.19
N TYR A 238 24.19 24.23 6.72
CA TYR A 238 23.08 23.28 6.77
C TYR A 238 21.91 23.76 7.65
N GLY A 239 22.20 24.44 8.77
CA GLY A 239 21.19 25.05 9.63
C GLY A 239 20.37 26.12 8.91
N PHE A 240 21.03 27.01 8.15
CA PHE A 240 20.34 27.98 7.30
C PHE A 240 19.52 27.30 6.20
N PHE A 241 20.06 26.26 5.56
CA PHE A 241 19.36 25.50 4.52
C PHE A 241 18.06 24.89 5.05
N LEU A 242 18.10 24.21 6.21
CA LEU A 242 16.90 23.63 6.82
C LEU A 242 15.89 24.69 7.29
N ALA A 243 16.35 25.92 7.53
CA ALA A 243 15.50 27.04 7.92
C ALA A 243 14.79 27.72 6.73
N GLY A 244 15.07 27.27 5.50
CA GLY A 244 14.55 27.89 4.29
C GLY A 244 15.24 29.20 3.91
N MET A 245 16.35 29.55 4.59
CA MET A 245 17.13 30.75 4.30
C MET A 245 18.23 30.38 3.29
N TYR A 246 17.83 30.16 2.04
CA TYR A 246 18.68 29.54 1.02
C TYR A 246 19.83 30.45 0.58
N GLU A 247 19.62 31.77 0.47
CA GLU A 247 20.66 32.72 0.08
C GLU A 247 21.77 32.81 1.14
N ASP A 248 21.36 32.85 2.41
CA ASP A 248 22.29 32.86 3.55
C ASP A 248 23.06 31.54 3.65
N ALA A 249 22.38 30.41 3.44
CA ALA A 249 23.00 29.10 3.41
C ALA A 249 24.04 28.99 2.28
N GLU A 250 23.72 29.44 1.06
CA GLU A 250 24.62 29.42 -0.08
C GLU A 250 25.86 30.28 0.17
N ARG A 251 25.67 31.51 0.66
CA ARG A 251 26.77 32.43 1.00
C ARG A 251 27.72 31.84 2.03
N VAL A 252 27.16 31.26 3.10
CA VAL A 252 27.96 30.63 4.16
C VAL A 252 28.70 29.42 3.64
N LEU A 253 28.02 28.49 2.95
CA LEU A 253 28.66 27.28 2.43
C LEU A 253 29.78 27.59 1.42
N LYS A 254 29.59 28.58 0.55
CA LYS A 254 30.66 29.08 -0.35
C LYS A 254 31.85 29.64 0.41
N LYS A 255 31.61 30.44 1.46
CA LYS A 255 32.71 30.96 2.29
C LYS A 255 33.48 29.85 3.01
N ILE A 256 32.78 28.81 3.46
CA ILE A 256 33.41 27.62 4.05
C ILE A 256 34.34 26.94 3.05
N ILE A 257 33.87 26.77 1.80
CA ILE A 257 34.66 26.16 0.72
C ILE A 257 35.92 26.98 0.40
N GLU A 258 35.84 28.32 0.41
CA GLU A 258 37.00 29.20 0.23
C GLU A 258 38.06 29.01 1.33
N LEU A 259 37.61 28.91 2.59
CA LEU A 259 38.48 28.82 3.76
C LEU A 259 39.02 27.41 3.99
N LYS A 260 38.22 26.38 3.68
CA LYS A 260 38.53 24.96 3.85
C LYS A 260 38.06 24.16 2.64
N PRO A 261 38.89 24.11 1.58
CA PRO A 261 38.56 23.37 0.36
C PRO A 261 38.39 21.86 0.57
N ASP A 262 38.82 21.31 1.71
CA ASP A 262 38.72 19.90 2.10
C ASP A 262 37.47 19.57 2.95
N ASP A 263 36.62 20.54 3.30
CA ASP A 263 35.37 20.27 4.01
C ASP A 263 34.32 19.65 3.08
N LYS A 264 34.29 18.31 3.05
CA LYS A 264 33.32 17.52 2.27
C LYS A 264 31.87 17.93 2.52
N TYR A 265 31.50 18.28 3.75
CA TYR A 265 30.10 18.56 4.09
C TYR A 265 29.62 19.88 3.47
N ALA A 266 30.51 20.85 3.27
CA ALA A 266 30.16 22.11 2.62
C ALA A 266 29.67 21.87 1.18
N TYR A 267 30.40 21.06 0.41
CA TYR A 267 30.01 20.64 -0.94
C TYR A 267 28.69 19.85 -0.94
N LEU A 268 28.56 18.88 -0.03
CA LEU A 268 27.36 18.04 0.06
C LEU A 268 26.10 18.87 0.34
N TYR A 269 26.17 19.82 1.29
CA TYR A 269 25.03 20.66 1.64
C TYR A 269 24.74 21.72 0.58
N LEU A 270 25.76 22.25 -0.09
CA LEU A 270 25.58 23.19 -1.19
C LEU A 270 24.90 22.52 -2.39
N ALA A 271 25.25 21.27 -2.69
CA ALA A 271 24.56 20.47 -3.69
C ALA A 271 23.07 20.26 -3.34
N GLN A 272 22.76 19.88 -2.10
CA GLN A 272 21.38 19.71 -1.63
C GLN A 272 20.56 21.01 -1.71
N LEU A 273 21.19 22.14 -1.38
CA LEU A 273 20.60 23.47 -1.51
C LEU A 273 20.25 23.76 -2.97
N TYR A 274 21.16 23.49 -3.90
CA TYR A 274 20.92 23.68 -5.32
C TYR A 274 19.83 22.77 -5.88
N ILE A 275 19.72 21.52 -5.42
CA ILE A 275 18.56 20.67 -5.76
C ILE A 275 17.26 21.30 -5.29
N LYS A 276 17.24 21.76 -4.02
CA LYS A 276 16.04 22.35 -3.42
C LYS A 276 15.59 23.64 -4.10
N THR A 277 16.53 24.40 -4.65
CA THR A 277 16.31 25.65 -5.39
C THR A 277 16.22 25.45 -6.90
N ASN A 278 16.09 24.19 -7.37
CA ASN A 278 15.95 23.81 -8.79
C ASN A 278 17.10 24.30 -9.69
N ARG A 279 18.34 24.18 -9.20
CA ARG A 279 19.59 24.53 -9.87
C ARG A 279 20.43 23.27 -10.14
N PRO A 280 20.02 22.42 -11.10
CA PRO A 280 20.57 21.07 -11.26
C PRO A 280 22.04 21.04 -11.73
N ARG A 281 22.50 22.04 -12.51
CA ARG A 281 23.88 22.10 -12.99
C ARG A 281 24.85 22.36 -11.83
N GLU A 282 24.53 23.34 -11.00
CA GLU A 282 25.33 23.69 -9.84
C GLU A 282 25.31 22.58 -8.79
N ALA A 283 24.14 21.96 -8.56
CA ALA A 283 24.03 20.80 -7.68
C ALA A 283 25.00 19.68 -8.08
N LEU A 284 25.05 19.38 -9.37
CA LEU A 284 25.92 18.35 -9.91
C LEU A 284 27.40 18.69 -9.72
N VAL A 285 27.81 19.93 -9.99
CA VAL A 285 29.20 20.38 -9.79
C VAL A 285 29.63 20.16 -8.34
N GLU A 286 28.81 20.56 -7.37
CA GLU A 286 29.17 20.41 -5.96
C GLU A 286 29.16 18.94 -5.49
N TYR A 287 28.28 18.09 -6.02
CA TYR A 287 28.38 16.65 -5.79
C TYR A 287 29.66 16.02 -6.36
N LEU A 288 30.10 16.45 -7.55
CA LEU A 288 31.37 15.97 -8.11
C LEU A 288 32.56 16.44 -7.26
N ARG A 289 32.54 17.68 -6.75
CA ARG A 289 33.56 18.17 -5.80
C ARG A 289 33.54 17.41 -4.49
N TYR A 290 32.36 17.09 -3.95
CA TYR A 290 32.22 16.21 -2.78
C TYR A 290 32.93 14.86 -3.01
N LEU A 291 32.63 14.19 -4.14
CA LEU A 291 33.25 12.91 -4.49
C LEU A 291 34.77 13.02 -4.65
N GLN A 292 35.28 14.12 -5.22
CA GLN A 292 36.72 14.39 -5.34
C GLN A 292 37.42 14.54 -3.98
N VAL A 293 36.73 15.13 -3.00
CA VAL A 293 37.27 15.33 -1.65
C VAL A 293 37.26 14.04 -0.86
N ILE A 294 36.16 13.28 -0.89
CA ILE A 294 36.08 12.02 -0.12
C ILE A 294 36.90 10.90 -0.73
N LYS A 295 37.12 10.91 -2.05
CA LYS A 295 37.83 9.85 -2.80
C LYS A 295 37.31 8.44 -2.53
N GLU A 296 36.04 8.34 -2.16
CA GLU A 296 35.33 7.13 -1.77
C GLU A 296 33.99 7.06 -2.50
N TYR A 297 33.42 5.85 -2.58
CA TYR A 297 32.09 5.63 -3.13
C TYR A 297 31.00 6.09 -2.15
N ASP A 298 30.02 6.83 -2.66
CA ASP A 298 28.83 7.25 -1.93
C ASP A 298 27.58 6.97 -2.78
N GLU A 299 26.89 5.87 -2.47
CA GLU A 299 25.70 5.40 -3.20
C GLU A 299 24.66 6.51 -3.38
N HIS A 300 24.39 7.27 -2.31
CA HIS A 300 23.39 8.32 -2.35
C HIS A 300 23.78 9.41 -3.35
N VAL A 301 25.03 9.87 -3.33
CA VAL A 301 25.49 10.91 -4.25
C VAL A 301 25.54 10.41 -5.69
N PHE A 302 25.88 9.15 -5.93
CA PHE A 302 25.81 8.59 -7.28
C PHE A 302 24.37 8.56 -7.81
N ILE A 303 23.40 8.12 -6.99
CA ILE A 303 21.97 8.10 -7.35
C ILE A 303 21.45 9.52 -7.63
N GLN A 304 21.76 10.49 -6.77
CA GLN A 304 21.30 11.86 -6.99
C GLN A 304 21.98 12.49 -8.21
N SER A 305 23.26 12.22 -8.44
CA SER A 305 23.97 12.68 -9.64
C SER A 305 23.36 12.09 -10.90
N ALA A 306 22.99 10.81 -10.90
CA ALA A 306 22.30 10.18 -12.02
C ALA A 306 20.98 10.90 -12.34
N ARG A 307 20.15 11.17 -11.32
CA ARG A 307 18.89 11.92 -11.47
C ARG A 307 19.13 13.32 -12.04
N LEU A 308 20.15 14.03 -11.56
CA LEU A 308 20.52 15.34 -12.08
C LEU A 308 20.96 15.27 -13.54
N TYR A 309 21.78 14.29 -13.91
CA TYR A 309 22.15 14.06 -15.31
C TYR A 309 20.94 13.74 -16.19
N MET A 310 19.97 12.95 -15.70
CA MET A 310 18.71 12.70 -16.41
C MET A 310 17.91 13.98 -16.61
N GLN A 311 17.76 14.80 -15.56
CA GLN A 311 17.08 16.11 -15.64
C GLN A 311 17.77 17.06 -16.64
N LEU A 312 19.09 16.97 -16.76
CA LEU A 312 19.90 17.72 -17.71
C LEU A 312 19.97 17.08 -19.11
N ASN A 313 19.17 16.04 -19.38
CA ASN A 313 19.16 15.26 -20.62
C ASN A 313 20.51 14.60 -20.99
N ASN A 314 21.45 14.51 -20.06
CA ASN A 314 22.75 13.85 -20.24
C ASN A 314 22.63 12.36 -19.87
N SER A 315 22.03 11.60 -20.79
CA SER A 315 21.76 10.18 -20.58
C SER A 315 23.02 9.34 -20.40
N PHE A 316 24.12 9.70 -21.09
CA PHE A 316 25.39 8.97 -21.00
C PHE A 316 25.97 9.03 -19.58
N MET A 317 26.05 10.22 -18.99
CA MET A 317 26.58 10.37 -17.64
C MET A 317 25.63 9.79 -16.59
N ALA A 318 24.31 9.93 -16.79
CA ALA A 318 23.32 9.28 -15.92
C ALA A 318 23.53 7.76 -15.86
N TYR A 319 23.71 7.13 -17.03
CA TYR A 319 24.01 5.70 -17.15
C TYR A 319 25.30 5.33 -16.43
N THR A 320 26.38 6.10 -16.61
CA THR A 320 27.67 5.84 -15.96
C THR A 320 27.56 5.86 -14.43
N MET A 321 26.83 6.83 -13.86
CA MET A 321 26.62 6.89 -12.41
C MET A 321 25.79 5.70 -11.90
N LEU A 322 24.72 5.31 -12.60
CA LEU A 322 23.89 4.15 -12.20
C LEU A 322 24.61 2.81 -12.35
N LYS A 323 25.44 2.66 -13.38
CA LYS A 323 26.28 1.48 -13.57
C LYS A 323 27.18 1.27 -12.34
N GLY A 324 27.84 2.33 -11.87
CA GLY A 324 28.65 2.27 -10.65
C GLY A 324 27.85 1.86 -9.41
N VAL A 325 26.61 2.34 -9.29
CA VAL A 325 25.69 2.01 -8.18
C VAL A 325 25.35 0.52 -8.14
N ILE A 326 24.97 -0.05 -9.30
CA ILE A 326 24.61 -1.46 -9.43
C ILE A 326 25.84 -2.38 -9.26
N GLU A 327 27.00 -1.99 -9.79
CA GLU A 327 28.24 -2.75 -9.63
C GLU A 327 28.67 -2.87 -8.16
N GLN A 328 28.45 -1.81 -7.35
CA GLN A 328 28.78 -1.74 -5.92
C GLN A 328 27.74 -2.41 -4.98
N ASN A 329 26.74 -3.11 -5.54
CA ASN A 329 25.74 -3.96 -4.87
C ASN A 329 24.41 -3.31 -4.45
N SER A 330 24.02 -2.13 -4.95
CA SER A 330 22.70 -1.61 -4.55
C SER A 330 21.55 -2.37 -5.22
N GLY A 331 21.64 -2.72 -6.50
CA GLY A 331 20.70 -3.62 -7.20
C GLY A 331 19.21 -3.36 -6.92
N LYS A 332 18.82 -2.13 -6.53
CA LYS A 332 17.44 -1.83 -6.16
C LYS A 332 16.62 -1.76 -7.43
N ILE A 333 15.35 -2.13 -7.29
CA ILE A 333 14.40 -2.21 -8.41
C ILE A 333 14.34 -0.88 -9.17
N GLU A 334 14.32 0.26 -8.47
CA GLU A 334 14.21 1.57 -9.11
C GLU A 334 15.42 1.92 -10.00
N GLU A 335 16.64 1.59 -9.55
CA GLU A 335 17.88 1.89 -10.27
C GLU A 335 18.00 1.08 -11.56
N ILE A 336 17.54 -0.17 -11.52
CA ILE A 336 17.52 -1.06 -12.69
C ILE A 336 16.56 -0.54 -13.77
N PHE A 337 15.40 -0.01 -13.38
CA PHE A 337 14.47 0.61 -14.34
C PHE A 337 15.05 1.85 -15.01
N TRP A 338 15.77 2.71 -14.27
CA TRP A 338 16.42 3.87 -14.88
C TRP A 338 17.52 3.48 -15.88
N ILE A 339 18.29 2.42 -15.60
CA ILE A 339 19.20 1.85 -16.60
C ILE A 339 18.41 1.33 -17.81
N GLY A 340 17.31 0.62 -17.58
CA GLY A 340 16.34 0.16 -18.57
C GLY A 340 15.88 1.26 -19.55
N GLU A 341 15.62 2.46 -19.04
CA GLU A 341 15.21 3.62 -19.86
C GLU A 341 16.41 4.28 -20.56
N LEU A 342 17.54 4.41 -19.87
CA LEU A 342 18.72 5.10 -20.39
C LEU A 342 19.46 4.30 -21.45
N TYR A 343 19.49 2.96 -21.34
CA TYR A 343 20.19 2.13 -22.34
C TYR A 343 19.53 2.23 -23.71
N GLU A 344 18.19 2.30 -23.77
CA GLU A 344 17.46 2.40 -25.05
C GLU A 344 17.84 3.67 -25.81
N LYS A 345 18.08 4.76 -25.09
CA LYS A 345 18.45 6.05 -25.67
C LYS A 345 19.91 6.09 -26.12
N LEU A 346 20.77 5.23 -25.57
CA LEU A 346 22.22 5.27 -25.80
C LEU A 346 22.74 4.14 -26.72
N GLU A 347 21.89 3.21 -27.14
CA GLU A 347 22.25 2.04 -27.96
C GLU A 347 23.40 1.19 -27.38
N LYS A 348 23.63 1.26 -26.06
CA LYS A 348 24.71 0.52 -25.34
C LYS A 348 24.32 -0.92 -25.00
N THR A 349 23.95 -1.68 -26.03
CA THR A 349 23.36 -3.03 -25.95
C THR A 349 24.18 -4.04 -25.13
N ASN A 350 25.47 -4.22 -25.43
CA ASN A 350 26.24 -5.34 -24.87
C ASN A 350 26.63 -5.16 -23.39
N GLU A 351 27.01 -3.95 -22.99
CA GLU A 351 27.41 -3.68 -21.60
C GLU A 351 26.23 -3.81 -20.62
N THR A 352 25.06 -3.32 -21.01
CA THR A 352 23.86 -3.39 -20.15
C THR A 352 23.38 -4.82 -19.96
N VAL A 353 23.46 -5.66 -21.00
CA VAL A 353 23.13 -7.09 -20.90
C VAL A 353 23.99 -7.79 -19.84
N GLU A 354 25.30 -7.56 -19.87
CA GLU A 354 26.23 -8.16 -18.90
C GLU A 354 25.95 -7.65 -17.47
N LEU A 355 25.66 -6.36 -17.31
CA LEU A 355 25.30 -5.77 -16.02
C LEU A 355 24.02 -6.41 -15.42
N LEU A 356 22.98 -6.57 -16.24
CA LEU A 356 21.72 -7.17 -15.81
C LEU A 356 21.88 -8.66 -15.50
N ARG A 357 22.67 -9.40 -16.29
CA ARG A 357 23.00 -10.81 -16.01
C ARG A 357 23.69 -10.98 -14.66
N ARG A 358 24.73 -10.17 -14.38
CA ARG A 358 25.41 -10.18 -13.06
C ARG A 358 24.47 -9.81 -11.91
N THR A 359 23.54 -8.90 -12.15
CA THR A 359 22.53 -8.51 -11.14
C THR A 359 21.62 -9.69 -10.79
N ILE A 360 21.18 -10.44 -11.79
CA ILE A 360 20.36 -11.65 -11.63
C ILE A 360 21.15 -12.75 -10.90
N GLU A 361 22.42 -12.95 -11.23
CA GLU A 361 23.29 -13.94 -10.57
C GLU A 361 23.45 -13.65 -9.08
N LYS A 362 23.64 -12.38 -8.72
CA LYS A 362 23.72 -11.93 -7.32
C LYS A 362 22.37 -12.01 -6.60
N ASN A 363 21.28 -11.69 -7.28
CA ASN A 363 19.93 -11.69 -6.70
C ASN A 363 18.88 -12.27 -7.65
N GLN A 364 18.60 -13.56 -7.49
CA GLN A 364 17.61 -14.31 -8.27
C GLN A 364 16.15 -13.88 -8.05
N THR A 365 15.88 -12.97 -7.11
CA THR A 365 14.54 -12.40 -6.89
C THR A 365 14.37 -11.01 -7.52
N ASN A 366 15.42 -10.47 -8.16
CA ASN A 366 15.38 -9.15 -8.79
C ASN A 366 14.62 -9.21 -10.13
N TYR A 367 13.30 -9.17 -10.04
CA TYR A 367 12.41 -9.23 -11.20
C TYR A 367 12.60 -8.07 -12.19
N ALA A 368 13.06 -6.90 -11.72
CA ALA A 368 13.33 -5.76 -12.58
C ALA A 368 14.48 -6.06 -13.55
N ALA A 369 15.54 -6.70 -13.06
CA ALA A 369 16.66 -7.10 -13.91
C ALA A 369 16.26 -8.16 -14.94
N TYR A 370 15.41 -9.12 -14.55
CA TYR A 370 14.83 -10.09 -15.49
C TYR A 370 13.98 -9.42 -16.57
N ALA A 371 13.07 -8.51 -16.17
CA ALA A 371 12.18 -7.82 -17.08
C ALA A 371 12.94 -6.94 -18.09
N GLU A 372 13.90 -6.13 -17.62
CA GLU A 372 14.68 -5.25 -18.51
C GLU A 372 15.58 -6.06 -19.47
N LEU A 373 16.13 -7.18 -19.01
CA LEU A 373 16.95 -8.05 -19.87
C LEU A 373 16.09 -8.81 -20.90
N ALA A 374 14.92 -9.30 -20.49
CA ALA A 374 13.98 -9.93 -21.42
C ALA A 374 13.46 -8.93 -22.46
N TRP A 375 13.12 -7.71 -22.03
CA TRP A 375 12.72 -6.63 -22.93
C TRP A 375 13.81 -6.33 -23.96
N HIS A 376 15.07 -6.28 -23.53
CA HIS A 376 16.20 -6.12 -24.43
C HIS A 376 16.26 -7.23 -25.50
N TYR A 377 16.11 -8.50 -25.11
CA TYR A 377 16.07 -9.60 -26.07
C TYR A 377 14.91 -9.50 -27.05
N LEU A 378 13.72 -9.18 -26.56
CA LEU A 378 12.53 -9.00 -27.40
C LEU A 378 12.74 -7.93 -28.46
N LYS A 379 13.29 -6.77 -28.08
CA LYS A 379 13.56 -5.65 -29.01
C LYS A 379 14.60 -6.00 -30.08
N ASN A 380 15.50 -6.94 -29.79
CA ASN A 380 16.53 -7.41 -30.70
C ASN A 380 16.13 -8.70 -31.46
N ASN A 381 14.84 -9.03 -31.54
CA ASN A 381 14.31 -10.23 -32.20
C ASN A 381 14.82 -11.56 -31.61
N ARG A 382 15.26 -11.55 -30.35
CA ARG A 382 15.78 -12.73 -29.62
C ARG A 382 14.71 -13.30 -28.69
N SER A 383 13.51 -13.53 -29.22
CA SER A 383 12.33 -13.92 -28.43
C SER A 383 12.51 -15.24 -27.68
N GLN A 384 13.25 -16.20 -28.25
CA GLN A 384 13.54 -17.48 -27.59
C GLN A 384 14.39 -17.31 -26.32
N GLU A 385 15.35 -16.38 -26.34
CA GLU A 385 16.20 -16.11 -25.19
C GLU A 385 15.46 -15.34 -24.09
N ALA A 386 14.57 -14.41 -24.48
CA ALA A 386 13.67 -13.75 -23.54
C ALA A 386 12.76 -14.77 -22.83
N GLU A 387 12.15 -15.69 -23.59
CA GLU A 387 11.29 -16.72 -23.04
C GLU A 387 12.07 -17.66 -22.11
N GLY A 388 13.22 -18.16 -22.55
CA GLY A 388 14.07 -19.02 -21.74
C GLY A 388 14.55 -18.33 -20.45
N LEU A 389 14.84 -17.03 -20.50
CA LEU A 389 15.22 -16.25 -19.32
C LEU A 389 14.08 -16.19 -18.28
N LEU A 390 12.87 -15.86 -18.73
CA LEU A 390 11.70 -15.68 -17.86
C LEU A 390 11.20 -17.01 -17.30
N GLU A 391 11.20 -18.08 -18.12
CA GLU A 391 10.79 -19.41 -17.70
C GLU A 391 11.71 -20.03 -16.65
N ASN A 392 13.00 -19.67 -16.67
CA ASN A 392 13.99 -20.14 -15.70
C ASN A 392 13.97 -19.41 -14.35
N ILE A 393 13.09 -18.41 -14.17
CA ILE A 393 12.93 -17.74 -12.88
C ILE A 393 12.33 -18.74 -11.88
N LYS A 394 13.14 -19.16 -10.90
CA LYS A 394 12.73 -20.14 -9.88
C LYS A 394 11.74 -19.57 -8.87
N GLU A 395 11.90 -18.29 -8.52
CA GLU A 395 11.06 -17.63 -7.52
C GLU A 395 9.79 -17.11 -8.19
N LYS A 396 8.67 -17.73 -7.86
CA LYS A 396 7.40 -17.51 -8.55
C LYS A 396 6.89 -16.06 -8.46
N ASN A 397 7.09 -15.37 -7.34
CA ASN A 397 6.70 -13.96 -7.24
C ASN A 397 7.57 -13.09 -8.16
N ALA A 398 8.89 -13.30 -8.20
CA ALA A 398 9.74 -12.63 -9.16
C ALA A 398 9.31 -12.91 -10.61
N LYS A 399 8.89 -14.13 -10.94
CA LYS A 399 8.38 -14.48 -12.28
C LYS A 399 7.10 -13.71 -12.63
N ILE A 400 6.13 -13.66 -11.70
CA ILE A 400 4.88 -12.87 -11.86
C ILE A 400 5.20 -11.39 -12.05
N MET A 401 6.07 -10.84 -11.19
CA MET A 401 6.45 -9.43 -11.23
C MET A 401 7.22 -9.09 -12.52
N ALA A 402 8.07 -9.98 -13.01
CA ALA A 402 8.80 -9.79 -14.26
C ALA A 402 7.85 -9.73 -15.47
N TYR A 403 6.88 -10.65 -15.55
CA TYR A 403 5.84 -10.62 -16.59
C TYR A 403 4.96 -9.36 -16.51
N GLY A 404 4.50 -8.98 -15.31
CA GLY A 404 3.71 -7.75 -15.13
C GLY A 404 4.48 -6.47 -15.50
N THR A 405 5.79 -6.45 -15.21
CA THR A 405 6.67 -5.34 -15.60
C THR A 405 6.82 -5.26 -17.13
N LEU A 406 7.00 -6.40 -17.80
CA LEU A 406 7.04 -6.45 -19.27
C LEU A 406 5.73 -6.01 -19.91
N ALA A 407 4.58 -6.38 -19.33
CA ALA A 407 3.28 -5.90 -19.79
C ALA A 407 3.20 -4.36 -19.76
N THR A 408 3.60 -3.76 -18.64
CA THR A 408 3.64 -2.29 -18.50
C THR A 408 4.55 -1.65 -19.56
N ARG A 409 5.67 -2.30 -19.90
CA ARG A 409 6.59 -1.85 -20.94
C ARG A 409 5.96 -1.90 -22.33
N TYR A 410 5.24 -2.97 -22.65
CA TYR A 410 4.49 -3.10 -23.90
C TYR A 410 3.37 -2.06 -24.00
N GLU A 411 2.62 -1.81 -22.92
CA GLU A 411 1.59 -0.76 -22.86
C GLU A 411 2.17 0.63 -23.13
N LYS A 412 3.31 0.98 -22.49
CA LYS A 412 4.00 2.25 -22.73
C LYS A 412 4.40 2.43 -24.21
N ASN A 413 4.74 1.33 -24.89
CA ASN A 413 5.06 1.31 -26.32
C ASN A 413 3.83 1.11 -27.22
N ARG A 414 2.61 1.15 -26.67
CA ARG A 414 1.33 0.97 -27.39
C ARG A 414 1.16 -0.40 -28.06
N GLN A 415 1.84 -1.42 -27.54
CA GLN A 415 1.77 -2.81 -28.01
C GLN A 415 0.81 -3.62 -27.13
N PHE A 416 -0.48 -3.30 -27.18
CA PHE A 416 -1.49 -3.82 -26.25
C PHE A 416 -1.65 -5.35 -26.32
N ASP A 417 -1.61 -5.95 -27.51
CA ASP A 417 -1.74 -7.42 -27.66
C ASP A 417 -0.60 -8.18 -26.96
N GLU A 418 0.63 -7.66 -27.03
CA GLU A 418 1.79 -8.26 -26.35
C GLU A 418 1.74 -8.00 -24.84
N ALA A 419 1.21 -6.84 -24.43
CA ALA A 419 0.95 -6.57 -23.01
C ALA A 419 -0.04 -7.60 -22.44
N ASP A 420 -1.15 -7.85 -23.13
CA ASP A 420 -2.16 -8.84 -22.72
C ASP A 420 -1.57 -10.25 -22.65
N LYS A 421 -0.68 -10.63 -23.57
CA LYS A 421 0.04 -11.91 -23.48
C LYS A 421 0.88 -11.99 -22.22
N MET A 422 1.62 -10.94 -21.87
CA MET A 422 2.44 -10.91 -20.65
C MET A 422 1.58 -10.90 -19.39
N ILE A 423 0.46 -10.16 -19.38
CA ILE A 423 -0.54 -10.18 -18.30
C ILE A 423 -1.09 -11.60 -18.14
N ASN A 424 -1.44 -12.27 -19.23
CA ASN A 424 -1.93 -13.65 -19.19
C ASN A 424 -0.87 -14.64 -18.68
N LYS A 425 0.41 -14.42 -18.97
CA LYS A 425 1.51 -15.21 -18.39
C LYS A 425 1.69 -14.94 -16.90
N ALA A 426 1.69 -13.67 -16.48
CA ALA A 426 1.71 -13.29 -15.07
C ALA A 426 0.50 -13.90 -14.34
N PHE A 427 -0.67 -13.85 -14.98
CA PHE A 427 -1.91 -14.41 -14.47
C PHE A 427 -1.83 -15.92 -14.37
N LYS A 428 -1.36 -16.65 -15.39
CA LYS A 428 -1.19 -18.11 -15.34
C LYS A 428 -0.19 -18.56 -14.26
N GLU A 429 0.91 -17.83 -14.11
CA GLU A 429 1.84 -18.06 -12.98
C GLU A 429 1.12 -17.78 -11.66
N SER A 430 0.33 -16.73 -11.57
CA SER A 430 -0.49 -16.45 -10.39
C SER A 430 -1.65 -17.44 -10.21
N GLU A 431 -2.17 -18.09 -11.27
CA GLU A 431 -3.27 -19.04 -11.25
C GLU A 431 -2.85 -20.33 -10.55
N SER A 432 -1.57 -20.71 -10.62
CA SER A 432 -1.05 -21.78 -9.76
C SER A 432 -0.90 -21.36 -8.28
N TYR A 433 -1.19 -20.09 -7.95
CA TYR A 433 -1.36 -19.54 -6.59
C TYR A 433 -2.84 -19.44 -6.20
N TYR A 434 -3.75 -19.38 -7.18
CA TYR A 434 -5.19 -19.25 -7.01
C TYR A 434 -5.88 -20.60 -7.19
N ARG A 435 -6.52 -21.13 -6.16
CA ARG A 435 -7.46 -22.23 -6.38
C ARG A 435 -8.70 -21.72 -7.16
N PRO A 436 -9.34 -22.57 -7.99
CA PRO A 436 -10.57 -22.25 -8.76
C PRO A 436 -11.82 -21.94 -7.90
N THR A 437 -11.64 -21.63 -6.61
CA THR A 437 -12.67 -21.57 -5.57
C THR A 437 -13.78 -20.55 -5.84
N PRO A 438 -13.52 -19.28 -6.24
CA PRO A 438 -14.60 -18.33 -6.50
C PRO A 438 -15.49 -18.74 -7.67
N LYS A 439 -14.90 -19.19 -8.79
CA LYS A 439 -15.63 -19.69 -9.96
C LYS A 439 -16.49 -20.90 -9.63
N GLU A 440 -15.93 -21.88 -8.91
CA GLU A 440 -16.66 -23.05 -8.44
C GLU A 440 -17.78 -22.67 -7.45
N ASN A 441 -17.53 -21.71 -6.57
CA ASN A 441 -18.51 -21.22 -5.60
C ASN A 441 -19.69 -20.52 -6.28
N TYR A 442 -19.44 -19.67 -7.28
CA TYR A 442 -20.50 -19.05 -8.08
C TYR A 442 -21.33 -20.08 -8.83
N ARG A 443 -20.68 -21.08 -9.44
CA ARG A 443 -21.37 -22.19 -10.13
C ARG A 443 -22.21 -23.02 -9.16
N LYS A 444 -21.68 -23.32 -7.98
CA LYS A 444 -22.39 -24.06 -6.93
C LYS A 444 -23.58 -23.26 -6.40
N LEU A 445 -23.40 -21.96 -6.14
CA LEU A 445 -24.47 -21.04 -5.76
C LEU A 445 -25.58 -21.07 -6.82
N TYR A 446 -25.27 -20.80 -8.09
CA TYR A 446 -26.26 -20.81 -9.16
C TYR A 446 -26.99 -22.15 -9.25
N LYS A 447 -26.25 -23.27 -9.25
CA LYS A 447 -26.85 -24.61 -9.32
C LYS A 447 -27.86 -24.83 -8.19
N THR A 448 -27.50 -24.52 -6.94
CA THR A 448 -28.38 -24.68 -5.78
C THR A 448 -29.62 -23.78 -5.85
N LEU A 449 -29.48 -22.55 -6.38
CA LEU A 449 -30.61 -21.64 -6.57
C LEU A 449 -31.55 -22.12 -7.67
N ASN A 450 -30.99 -22.52 -8.81
CA ASN A 450 -31.74 -22.99 -9.96
C ASN A 450 -32.54 -24.27 -9.64
N GLU A 451 -31.95 -25.22 -8.91
CA GLU A 451 -32.64 -26.43 -8.41
C GLU A 451 -33.85 -26.12 -7.52
N ARG A 452 -33.89 -24.92 -6.91
CA ARG A 452 -34.97 -24.44 -6.04
C ARG A 452 -35.89 -23.44 -6.74
N GLY A 453 -35.69 -23.17 -8.04
CA GLY A 453 -36.45 -22.17 -8.80
C GLY A 453 -36.23 -20.72 -8.33
N ILE A 454 -35.07 -20.42 -7.73
CA ILE A 454 -34.71 -19.10 -7.22
C ILE A 454 -33.81 -18.41 -8.23
N LYS A 455 -34.18 -17.19 -8.65
CA LYS A 455 -33.40 -16.41 -9.62
C LYS A 455 -32.12 -15.87 -8.98
N LEU A 456 -31.01 -15.90 -9.71
CA LEU A 456 -29.74 -15.29 -9.30
C LEU A 456 -29.53 -13.94 -10.00
N ILE A 457 -29.26 -12.91 -9.21
CA ILE A 457 -28.69 -11.64 -9.66
C ILE A 457 -27.24 -11.58 -9.16
N ALA A 458 -26.29 -11.56 -10.08
CA ALA A 458 -24.87 -11.52 -9.77
C ALA A 458 -24.29 -10.14 -10.13
N MET A 459 -23.58 -9.51 -9.21
CA MET A 459 -22.93 -8.24 -9.46
C MET A 459 -21.43 -8.29 -9.17
N GLN A 460 -20.70 -7.47 -9.92
CA GLN A 460 -19.28 -7.25 -9.71
C GLN A 460 -19.06 -6.02 -8.80
N TYR A 461 -17.89 -5.96 -8.16
CA TYR A 461 -17.47 -4.77 -7.41
C TYR A 461 -17.55 -3.48 -8.25
N PRO A 462 -17.83 -2.33 -7.61
CA PRO A 462 -18.19 -1.08 -8.27
C PRO A 462 -17.38 -0.66 -9.51
N THR A 463 -16.06 -0.81 -9.50
CA THR A 463 -15.19 -0.33 -10.59
C THR A 463 -14.61 -1.46 -11.45
N LEU A 464 -15.11 -2.68 -11.27
CA LEU A 464 -14.58 -3.86 -11.95
C LEU A 464 -15.54 -4.33 -13.03
N ASP A 465 -14.96 -4.89 -14.09
CA ASP A 465 -15.69 -5.37 -15.24
C ASP A 465 -16.52 -6.63 -14.91
N VAL A 466 -17.80 -6.58 -15.29
CA VAL A 466 -18.72 -7.71 -15.10
C VAL A 466 -18.41 -8.88 -16.04
N ARG A 467 -17.67 -8.67 -17.14
CA ARG A 467 -17.28 -9.73 -18.10
C ARG A 467 -16.51 -10.85 -17.41
N ASP A 468 -15.62 -10.51 -16.48
CA ASP A 468 -14.86 -11.51 -15.71
C ASP A 468 -15.78 -12.43 -14.91
N LEU A 469 -16.86 -11.87 -14.35
CA LEU A 469 -17.85 -12.63 -13.61
C LEU A 469 -18.70 -13.48 -14.56
N LYS A 470 -19.08 -12.97 -15.74
CA LYS A 470 -19.78 -13.75 -16.76
C LYS A 470 -18.95 -14.96 -17.21
N ASN A 471 -17.64 -14.82 -17.33
CA ASN A 471 -16.72 -15.90 -17.71
C ASN A 471 -16.64 -17.06 -16.69
N TYR A 472 -17.27 -16.91 -15.52
CA TYR A 472 -17.43 -18.01 -14.57
C TYR A 472 -18.53 -18.98 -14.98
N PHE A 473 -19.46 -18.57 -15.83
CA PHE A 473 -20.62 -19.35 -16.26
C PHE A 473 -20.42 -19.92 -17.68
N ARG A 474 -21.32 -20.78 -18.13
CA ARG A 474 -21.29 -21.43 -19.45
C ARG A 474 -22.02 -20.62 -20.53
N GLY A 475 -22.86 -19.66 -20.13
CA GLY A 475 -23.57 -18.72 -20.99
C GLY A 475 -25.03 -19.09 -21.26
N ASP A 476 -25.45 -20.29 -20.90
CA ASP A 476 -26.84 -20.78 -20.97
C ASP A 476 -27.60 -20.60 -19.64
N GLU A 477 -26.91 -20.21 -18.57
CA GLU A 477 -27.49 -20.00 -17.25
C GLU A 477 -28.40 -18.75 -17.21
N ASP A 478 -29.56 -18.88 -16.56
CA ASP A 478 -30.54 -17.81 -16.39
C ASP A 478 -30.17 -16.87 -15.22
N ILE A 479 -29.13 -16.05 -15.46
CA ILE A 479 -28.54 -15.14 -14.47
C ILE A 479 -28.68 -13.69 -14.95
N ILE A 480 -29.14 -12.81 -14.07
CA ILE A 480 -29.12 -11.37 -14.31
C ILE A 480 -27.79 -10.82 -13.81
N PHE A 481 -27.00 -10.22 -14.69
CA PHE A 481 -25.73 -9.59 -14.33
C PHE A 481 -25.89 -8.08 -14.18
N VAL A 482 -25.49 -7.52 -13.04
CA VAL A 482 -25.46 -6.08 -12.79
C VAL A 482 -24.02 -5.58 -12.85
N SER A 483 -23.74 -4.65 -13.77
CA SER A 483 -22.47 -3.93 -13.81
C SER A 483 -22.61 -2.57 -13.13
N ASN A 484 -21.68 -2.26 -12.24
CA ASN A 484 -21.56 -0.94 -11.61
C ASN A 484 -20.39 -0.10 -12.18
N GLU A 485 -19.68 -0.64 -13.17
CA GLU A 485 -18.43 -0.06 -13.66
C GLU A 485 -18.62 1.34 -14.24
N GLU A 486 -19.57 1.50 -15.16
CA GLU A 486 -19.76 2.74 -15.90
C GLU A 486 -20.35 3.87 -15.04
N ASN A 487 -21.27 3.55 -14.12
CA ASN A 487 -21.80 4.54 -13.16
C ASN A 487 -20.72 5.00 -12.19
N PHE A 488 -19.86 4.10 -11.69
CA PHE A 488 -18.74 4.51 -10.85
C PHE A 488 -17.65 5.26 -11.61
N LYS A 489 -17.37 4.88 -12.85
CA LYS A 489 -16.43 5.62 -13.72
C LYS A 489 -16.88 7.07 -13.90
N LYS A 490 -18.15 7.29 -14.29
CA LYS A 490 -18.74 8.64 -14.41
C LYS A 490 -18.78 9.41 -13.10
N ALA A 491 -19.05 8.74 -11.99
CA ALA A 491 -19.06 9.36 -10.67
C ALA A 491 -17.66 9.85 -10.27
N LEU A 492 -16.63 9.05 -10.56
CA LEU A 492 -15.23 9.37 -10.23
C LEU A 492 -14.60 10.39 -11.18
N GLU A 493 -15.19 10.67 -12.34
CA GLU A 493 -14.78 11.79 -13.20
C GLU A 493 -15.07 13.16 -12.55
N ASN A 494 -16.10 13.24 -11.69
CA ASN A 494 -16.62 14.49 -11.15
C ASN A 494 -16.44 14.65 -9.63
N ALA A 495 -15.81 13.68 -8.97
CA ALA A 495 -15.69 13.64 -7.52
C ALA A 495 -14.39 12.94 -7.09
N SER A 496 -13.93 13.22 -5.86
CA SER A 496 -12.75 12.55 -5.33
C SER A 496 -13.06 11.09 -4.96
N TYR A 497 -12.06 10.21 -5.12
CA TYR A 497 -12.19 8.78 -4.76
C TYR A 497 -12.69 8.58 -3.32
N ASN A 498 -12.23 9.42 -2.39
CA ASN A 498 -12.59 9.33 -0.96
C ASN A 498 -14.05 9.69 -0.65
N GLU A 499 -14.78 10.31 -1.59
CA GLU A 499 -16.22 10.52 -1.44
C GLU A 499 -17.02 9.23 -1.63
N TYR A 500 -16.49 8.29 -2.41
CA TYR A 500 -17.13 7.02 -2.74
C TYR A 500 -16.49 5.84 -2.01
N PHE A 501 -15.22 5.94 -1.59
CA PHE A 501 -14.52 4.86 -0.93
C PHE A 501 -13.79 5.31 0.35
N LEU A 502 -13.90 4.52 1.42
CA LEU A 502 -13.30 4.80 2.73
C LEU A 502 -11.82 4.45 2.80
N ASP A 503 -11.36 3.56 1.93
CA ASP A 503 -9.99 3.10 1.86
C ASP A 503 -9.62 2.71 0.42
N ASN A 504 -8.32 2.52 0.17
CA ASN A 504 -7.78 2.09 -1.11
C ASN A 504 -7.17 0.69 -0.93
N ILE A 505 -8.04 -0.32 -0.79
CA ILE A 505 -7.62 -1.71 -0.52
C ILE A 505 -7.06 -2.38 -1.77
N ARG A 506 -7.54 -1.98 -2.94
CA ARG A 506 -7.03 -2.42 -4.24
C ARG A 506 -6.91 -1.22 -5.18
N PRO A 507 -6.00 -1.27 -6.17
CA PRO A 507 -5.77 -0.17 -7.10
C PRO A 507 -7.04 0.36 -7.78
N THR A 508 -8.08 -0.48 -7.87
CA THR A 508 -9.32 -0.18 -8.60
C THR A 508 -10.52 0.13 -7.69
N PHE A 509 -10.67 -0.43 -6.49
CA PHE A 509 -11.83 -0.17 -5.60
C PHE A 509 -11.50 -0.29 -4.09
N GLY A 510 -12.39 0.24 -3.26
CA GLY A 510 -12.30 0.22 -1.79
C GLY A 510 -13.64 -0.06 -1.12
N HIS A 511 -13.70 0.03 0.21
CA HIS A 511 -14.97 -0.10 0.92
C HIS A 511 -15.89 1.10 0.59
N PRO A 512 -17.17 0.86 0.23
CA PRO A 512 -18.06 1.93 -0.18
C PRO A 512 -18.43 2.86 0.99
N THR A 513 -18.55 4.16 0.70
CA THR A 513 -19.25 5.13 1.55
C THR A 513 -20.76 4.99 1.39
N LEU A 514 -21.55 5.72 2.19
CA LEU A 514 -22.99 5.85 1.99
C LEU A 514 -23.34 6.28 0.54
N LYS A 515 -22.60 7.26 0.00
CA LYS A 515 -22.81 7.78 -1.36
C LYS A 515 -22.54 6.71 -2.43
N ALA A 516 -21.54 5.85 -2.22
CA ALA A 516 -21.30 4.71 -3.09
C ALA A 516 -22.35 3.61 -2.95
N ASN A 517 -22.78 3.31 -1.73
CA ASN A 517 -23.87 2.35 -1.50
C ASN A 517 -25.14 2.80 -2.22
N GLN A 518 -25.52 4.08 -2.14
CA GLN A 518 -26.67 4.62 -2.86
C GLN A 518 -26.56 4.39 -4.37
N LEU A 519 -25.40 4.68 -4.96
CA LEU A 519 -25.17 4.50 -6.39
C LEU A 519 -25.27 3.03 -6.83
N VAL A 520 -24.77 2.10 -6.02
CA VAL A 520 -24.95 0.65 -6.25
C VAL A 520 -26.43 0.28 -6.12
N THR A 521 -27.08 0.74 -5.06
CA THR A 521 -28.48 0.42 -4.74
C THR A 521 -29.43 0.88 -5.84
N GLU A 522 -29.31 2.12 -6.31
CA GLU A 522 -30.14 2.68 -7.38
C GLU A 522 -30.01 1.87 -8.67
N ASN A 523 -28.78 1.51 -9.06
CA ASN A 523 -28.54 0.70 -10.25
C ASN A 523 -29.17 -0.70 -10.10
N VAL A 524 -28.97 -1.35 -8.96
CA VAL A 524 -29.54 -2.68 -8.67
C VAL A 524 -31.07 -2.64 -8.64
N ALA A 525 -31.67 -1.61 -8.03
CA ALA A 525 -33.13 -1.42 -8.00
C ALA A 525 -33.72 -1.29 -9.40
N ASN A 526 -33.11 -0.44 -10.25
CA ASN A 526 -33.53 -0.25 -11.64
C ASN A 526 -33.50 -1.56 -12.43
N VAL A 527 -32.45 -2.38 -12.25
CA VAL A 527 -32.37 -3.70 -12.91
C VAL A 527 -33.47 -4.64 -12.41
N ILE A 528 -33.72 -4.68 -11.10
CA ILE A 528 -34.76 -5.53 -10.51
C ILE A 528 -36.15 -5.18 -11.05
N LEU A 529 -36.51 -3.89 -11.04
CA LEU A 529 -37.83 -3.45 -11.49
C LEU A 529 -38.04 -3.76 -12.97
N LYS A 530 -37.00 -3.56 -13.80
CA LYS A 530 -37.05 -3.82 -15.24
C LYS A 530 -37.08 -5.31 -15.59
N GLU A 531 -36.15 -6.09 -15.06
CA GLU A 531 -35.91 -7.48 -15.49
C GLU A 531 -36.90 -8.48 -14.86
N LEU A 532 -37.43 -8.17 -13.68
CA LEU A 532 -38.42 -9.03 -13.02
C LEU A 532 -39.87 -8.70 -13.42
N LYS A 533 -40.09 -7.65 -14.22
CA LYS A 533 -41.41 -7.21 -14.73
C LYS A 533 -42.44 -7.05 -13.61
N LEU A 534 -42.04 -6.44 -12.49
CA LEU A 534 -42.84 -6.32 -11.26
C LEU A 534 -43.63 -5.00 -11.17
N GLU A 535 -44.02 -4.40 -12.31
CA GLU A 535 -44.73 -3.11 -12.37
C GLU A 535 -46.09 -3.09 -11.68
#